data_AF-H5XRX1-F1
#
_entry.id   AF-H5XRX1-F1
#
_cell.length_a   1.000
_cell.length_b   1.000
_cell.length_c   1.000
_cell.angle_alpha   90.00
_cell.angle_beta   90.00
_cell.angle_gamma   90.00
#
_symmetry.space_group_name_H-M   'P 1'
#
loop_
_entity.id
_entity.type
_entity.pdbx_description
1 polymer ?
#
loop_
_entity_poly.entity_id
_entity_poly.type
_entity_poly.pdbx_seq_one_letter_code
_entity_poly.pdbx_strand_id
1 'polypeptide(L)'
;MHRVPVYCMSKNLLLLEVFYFYDYIEGEKKQMINASVAIQVLPAVEGEEILRVVDKVIAYLKSTGLNMFVGPFETTIEGEFEQLMDIVKRCQLICIEEGAPSVMSYVKISYKPGGGIWTIDEKVTKHHQ
;
A
#
# COMPACT_ATOMS: atom_id res chain seq x y z
N MET A 1 25.75 30.75 11.54
CA MET A 1 27.12 30.26 11.79
C MET A 1 27.24 29.93 13.27
N HIS A 2 26.87 28.72 13.67
CA HIS A 2 26.98 28.27 15.05
C HIS A 2 27.98 27.12 15.09
N ARG A 3 28.98 27.27 15.96
CA ARG A 3 30.20 26.45 16.00
C ARG A 3 29.87 25.06 16.55
N VAL A 4 30.37 24.04 15.86
CA VAL A 4 30.40 22.65 16.36
C VAL A 4 31.75 22.46 17.08
N PRO A 5 31.80 21.91 18.31
CA PRO A 5 33.06 21.60 18.97
C PRO A 5 33.68 20.33 18.37
N VAL A 6 34.96 20.40 18.03
CA VAL A 6 35.77 19.25 17.59
C VAL A 6 36.25 18.51 18.84
N TYR A 7 35.75 17.29 19.08
CA TYR A 7 36.28 16.38 20.11
C TYR A 7 37.15 15.28 19.48
N CYS A 8 38.31 15.06 20.11
CA CYS A 8 39.33 14.10 19.74
C CYS A 8 38.80 12.65 19.84
N MET A 9 38.88 11.90 18.74
CA MET A 9 38.24 10.59 18.56
C MET A 9 39.02 9.43 19.18
N SER A 10 38.35 8.63 20.01
CA SER A 10 38.71 7.23 20.24
C SER A 10 38.00 6.37 19.18
N LYS A 11 38.71 5.38 18.60
CA LYS A 11 38.33 4.64 17.38
C LYS A 11 37.03 3.80 17.46
N ASN A 12 36.33 3.77 18.60
CA ASN A 12 35.06 3.04 18.78
C ASN A 12 33.80 3.90 18.65
N LEU A 13 33.91 5.23 18.52
CA LEU A 13 32.75 6.13 18.48
C LEU A 13 32.12 6.28 17.08
N LEU A 14 32.93 6.15 16.02
CA LEU A 14 32.50 6.28 14.61
C LEU A 14 31.41 5.27 14.20
N LEU A 15 31.49 4.03 14.70
CA LEU A 15 30.49 3.00 14.39
C LEU A 15 29.12 3.30 15.01
N LEU A 16 29.10 3.85 16.22
CA LEU A 16 27.87 4.28 16.88
C LEU A 16 27.26 5.49 16.16
N GLU A 17 28.06 6.47 15.76
CA GLU A 17 27.55 7.62 15.00
C GLU A 17 26.97 7.21 13.65
N VAL A 18 27.60 6.28 12.91
CA VAL A 18 27.03 5.74 11.65
C VAL A 18 25.73 4.99 11.90
N PHE A 19 25.65 4.21 12.99
CA PHE A 19 24.45 3.45 13.34
C PHE A 19 23.30 4.38 13.77
N TYR A 20 23.56 5.36 14.63
CA TYR A 20 22.57 6.38 15.01
C TYR A 20 22.17 7.29 13.84
N PHE A 21 23.09 7.57 12.91
CA PHE A 21 22.77 8.31 11.69
C PHE A 21 21.90 7.47 10.74
N TYR A 22 22.16 6.16 10.64
CA TYR A 22 21.30 5.24 9.89
C TYR A 22 19.91 5.09 10.51
N ASP A 23 19.85 4.92 11.84
CA ASP A 23 18.59 4.85 12.60
C ASP A 23 17.83 6.18 12.56
N TYR A 24 18.52 7.33 12.51
CA TYR A 24 17.91 8.65 12.32
C TYR A 24 17.35 8.83 10.90
N ILE A 25 18.05 8.31 9.88
CA ILE A 25 17.59 8.34 8.48
C ILE A 25 16.43 7.35 8.25
N GLU A 26 16.40 6.21 8.93
CA GLU A 26 15.27 5.26 8.90
C GLU A 26 14.10 5.70 9.79
N GLY A 27 14.36 6.44 10.88
CA GLY A 27 13.38 6.90 11.86
C GLY A 27 12.39 7.98 11.37
N GLU A 28 12.65 8.60 10.22
CA GLU A 28 11.78 9.61 9.60
C GLU A 28 11.01 9.13 8.34
N LYS A 29 11.00 7.83 8.01
CA LYS A 29 10.03 7.32 7.02
C LYS A 29 8.64 7.20 7.65
N LYS A 30 7.99 8.33 7.93
CA LYS A 30 6.53 8.36 7.94
C LYS A 30 6.11 7.89 6.55
N GLN A 31 5.53 6.69 6.46
CA GLN A 31 5.11 6.12 5.18
C GLN A 31 4.17 7.12 4.51
N MET A 32 4.69 7.84 3.51
CA MET A 32 3.92 8.87 2.83
C MET A 32 2.91 8.17 1.95
N ILE A 33 1.63 8.29 2.31
CA ILE A 33 0.55 7.90 1.42
C ILE A 33 0.58 8.85 0.23
N ASN A 34 1.07 8.33 -0.89
CA ASN A 34 1.18 9.06 -2.15
C ASN A 34 0.25 8.50 -3.22
N ALA A 35 -0.39 7.35 -2.97
CA ALA A 35 -1.32 6.73 -3.89
C ALA A 35 -2.57 6.16 -3.23
N SER A 36 -3.65 6.16 -4.01
CA SER A 36 -4.92 5.48 -3.74
C SER A 36 -5.29 4.69 -4.98
N VAL A 37 -5.59 3.40 -4.81
CA VAL A 37 -5.91 2.49 -5.90
C VAL A 37 -7.23 1.79 -5.62
N ALA A 38 -8.17 1.89 -6.56
CA ALA A 38 -9.38 1.08 -6.57
C ALA A 38 -9.20 -0.09 -7.54
N ILE A 39 -9.48 -1.31 -7.05
CA ILE A 39 -9.28 -2.56 -7.76
C ILE A 39 -10.62 -3.27 -7.89
N GLN A 40 -10.99 -3.61 -9.13
CA GLN A 40 -12.08 -4.53 -9.46
C GLN A 40 -11.48 -5.67 -10.26
N VAL A 41 -11.50 -6.89 -9.71
CA VAL A 41 -11.16 -8.10 -10.45
C VAL A 41 -12.43 -8.76 -10.99
N LEU A 42 -12.35 -9.25 -12.21
CA LEU A 42 -13.41 -9.97 -12.93
C LEU A 42 -12.84 -11.31 -13.40
N PRO A 43 -12.75 -12.32 -12.50
CA PRO A 43 -12.29 -13.65 -12.87
C PRO A 43 -13.28 -14.30 -13.83
N ALA A 44 -12.78 -15.00 -14.85
CA ALA A 44 -13.59 -15.69 -15.86
C ALA A 44 -14.15 -17.03 -15.33
N VAL A 45 -14.94 -16.95 -14.26
CA VAL A 45 -15.71 -18.05 -13.64
C VAL A 45 -17.19 -17.63 -13.53
N GLU A 46 -18.08 -18.56 -13.16
CA GLU A 46 -19.53 -18.34 -13.19
C GLU A 46 -20.20 -18.53 -11.82
N GLY A 47 -21.33 -17.86 -11.61
CA GLY A 47 -22.17 -18.04 -10.43
C GLY A 47 -21.45 -17.69 -9.12
N GLU A 48 -21.64 -18.53 -8.10
CA GLU A 48 -21.08 -18.32 -6.76
C GLU A 48 -19.54 -18.45 -6.71
N GLU A 49 -18.91 -19.08 -7.72
CA GLU A 49 -17.46 -19.15 -7.81
C GLU A 49 -16.82 -17.76 -7.98
N ILE A 50 -17.54 -16.81 -8.59
CA ILE A 50 -17.09 -15.41 -8.68
C ILE A 50 -16.87 -14.86 -7.27
N LEU A 51 -17.83 -15.07 -6.36
CA LEU A 51 -17.76 -14.59 -4.98
C LEU A 51 -16.62 -15.28 -4.22
N ARG A 52 -16.48 -16.61 -4.37
CA ARG A 52 -15.40 -17.38 -3.74
C ARG A 52 -14.02 -16.87 -4.12
N VAL A 53 -13.79 -16.58 -5.40
CA VAL A 53 -12.50 -16.06 -5.90
C VAL A 53 -12.28 -14.62 -5.44
N VAL A 54 -13.30 -13.75 -5.53
CA VAL A 54 -13.21 -12.36 -5.06
C VAL A 54 -12.93 -12.28 -3.56
N ASP A 55 -13.52 -13.17 -2.75
CA ASP A 55 -13.26 -13.26 -1.30
C ASP A 55 -11.79 -13.56 -0.99
N LYS A 56 -11.11 -14.36 -1.82
CA LYS A 56 -9.67 -14.65 -1.67
C LYS A 56 -8.83 -13.41 -1.92
N VAL A 57 -9.19 -12.63 -2.94
CA VAL A 57 -8.54 -11.34 -3.21
C VAL A 57 -8.77 -10.36 -2.07
N ILE A 58 -10.01 -10.23 -1.57
CA ILE A 58 -10.32 -9.35 -0.43
C ILE A 58 -9.60 -9.81 0.85
N ALA A 59 -9.52 -11.12 1.11
CA ALA A 59 -8.77 -11.65 2.25
C ALA A 59 -7.28 -11.30 2.16
N TYR A 60 -6.68 -11.40 0.97
CA TYR A 60 -5.33 -10.93 0.73
C TYR A 60 -5.19 -9.43 0.97
N LEU A 61 -6.08 -8.59 0.44
CA LEU A 61 -6.06 -7.14 0.67
C LEU A 61 -6.12 -6.81 2.16
N LYS A 62 -7.00 -7.48 2.92
CA LYS A 62 -7.08 -7.33 4.39
C LYS A 62 -5.76 -7.71 5.07
N SER A 63 -5.08 -8.75 4.59
CA SER A 63 -3.80 -9.19 5.16
C SER A 63 -2.65 -8.18 4.99
N THR A 64 -2.78 -7.22 4.07
CA THR A 64 -1.77 -6.17 3.86
C THR A 64 -1.71 -5.15 5.00
N GLY A 65 -2.77 -5.05 5.81
CA GLY A 65 -2.89 -4.05 6.88
C GLY A 65 -3.05 -2.61 6.38
N LEU A 66 -3.22 -2.38 5.07
CA LEU A 66 -3.45 -1.06 4.51
C LEU A 66 -4.86 -0.56 4.83
N ASN A 67 -5.02 0.76 4.87
CA ASN A 67 -6.34 1.36 4.92
C ASN A 67 -7.10 0.97 3.65
N MET A 68 -8.29 0.39 3.83
CA MET A 68 -9.06 -0.15 2.72
C MET A 68 -10.56 0.08 2.89
N PHE A 69 -11.26 0.13 1.77
CA PHE A 69 -12.70 0.22 1.73
C PHE A 69 -13.25 -0.74 0.68
N VAL A 70 -14.05 -1.71 1.11
CA VAL A 70 -14.73 -2.66 0.22
C VAL A 70 -16.05 -2.05 -0.23
N GLY A 71 -16.13 -1.68 -1.50
CA GLY A 71 -17.36 -1.23 -2.15
C GLY A 71 -18.01 -2.35 -2.98
N PRO A 72 -19.22 -2.11 -3.50
CA PRO A 72 -19.96 -3.12 -4.27
C PRO A 72 -19.32 -3.44 -5.63
N PHE A 73 -18.58 -2.50 -6.23
CA PHE A 73 -17.97 -2.69 -7.56
C PHE A 73 -16.44 -2.75 -7.53
N GLU A 74 -15.80 -2.29 -6.45
CA GLU A 74 -14.35 -2.24 -6.35
C GLU A 74 -13.91 -2.16 -4.88
N THR A 75 -12.67 -2.55 -4.60
CA THR A 75 -12.03 -2.35 -3.30
C THR A 75 -10.95 -1.28 -3.45
N THR A 76 -11.03 -0.23 -2.64
CA THR A 76 -10.02 0.84 -2.60
C THR A 76 -9.01 0.58 -1.50
N ILE A 77 -7.72 0.77 -1.79
CA ILE A 77 -6.60 0.73 -0.85
C ILE A 77 -5.74 1.99 -0.97
N GLU A 78 -5.08 2.40 0.11
CA GLU A 78 -4.22 3.58 0.15
C GLU A 78 -2.84 3.24 0.74
N GLY A 79 -1.79 3.80 0.16
CA GLY A 79 -0.42 3.47 0.55
C GLY A 79 0.64 4.10 -0.36
N GLU A 80 1.79 3.44 -0.38
CA GLU A 80 2.92 3.80 -1.25
C GLU A 80 2.71 3.20 -2.65
N PHE A 81 2.86 4.00 -3.70
CA PHE A 81 2.55 3.61 -5.07
C PHE A 81 3.16 2.27 -5.52
N GLU A 82 4.44 2.03 -5.25
CA GLU A 82 5.10 0.79 -5.68
C GLU A 82 4.49 -0.44 -4.98
N GLN A 83 4.24 -0.32 -3.68
CA GLN A 83 3.55 -1.36 -2.91
C GLN A 83 2.14 -1.63 -3.46
N LEU A 84 1.41 -0.58 -3.83
CA LEU A 84 0.08 -0.73 -4.41
C LEU A 84 0.12 -1.41 -5.78
N MET A 85 1.13 -1.16 -6.61
CA MET A 85 1.28 -1.83 -7.90
C MET A 85 1.61 -3.33 -7.74
N ASP A 86 2.44 -3.68 -6.76
CA ASP A 86 2.69 -5.08 -6.39
C ASP A 86 1.40 -5.78 -5.92
N ILE A 87 0.57 -5.08 -5.14
CA ILE A 87 -0.74 -5.58 -4.71
C ILE A 87 -1.68 -5.78 -5.91
N VAL A 88 -1.77 -4.82 -6.83
CA VAL A 88 -2.59 -4.92 -8.05
C VAL A 88 -2.19 -6.16 -8.85
N LYS A 89 -0.88 -6.37 -9.06
CA LYS A 89 -0.34 -7.57 -9.73
C LYS A 89 -0.76 -8.83 -8.98
N ARG A 90 -0.61 -8.87 -7.65
CA ARG A 90 -0.95 -10.04 -6.84
C ARG A 90 -2.44 -10.38 -6.90
N CYS A 91 -3.33 -9.40 -6.95
CA CYS A 91 -4.77 -9.62 -7.08
C CYS A 91 -5.12 -10.42 -8.35
N GLN A 92 -4.44 -10.14 -9.47
CA GLN A 92 -4.64 -10.91 -10.71
C GLN A 92 -4.19 -12.36 -10.53
N LEU A 93 -3.01 -12.56 -9.94
CA LEU A 93 -2.42 -13.89 -9.77
C LEU A 93 -3.27 -14.78 -8.85
N ILE A 94 -3.83 -14.22 -7.78
CA ILE A 94 -4.75 -14.94 -6.88
C ILE A 94 -5.95 -15.47 -7.66
N CYS A 95 -6.52 -14.70 -8.59
CA CYS A 95 -7.65 -15.17 -9.40
C CYS A 95 -7.28 -16.42 -10.21
N ILE A 96 -6.08 -16.45 -10.79
CA ILE A 96 -5.57 -17.58 -11.56
C ILE A 96 -5.28 -18.79 -10.66
N GLU A 97 -4.66 -18.55 -9.49
CA GLU A 97 -4.36 -19.59 -8.49
C GLU A 97 -5.62 -20.25 -7.94
N GLU A 98 -6.73 -19.50 -7.85
CA GLU A 98 -8.03 -19.99 -7.39
C GLU A 98 -8.86 -20.67 -8.50
N GLY A 99 -8.27 -20.85 -9.68
CA GLY A 99 -8.83 -21.66 -10.77
C GLY A 99 -9.47 -20.88 -11.92
N ALA A 100 -9.42 -19.54 -11.91
CA ALA A 100 -9.93 -18.78 -13.05
C ALA A 100 -8.99 -18.93 -14.27
N PRO A 101 -9.51 -19.26 -15.47
CA PRO A 101 -8.69 -19.40 -16.67
C PRO A 101 -8.11 -18.07 -17.17
N SER A 102 -8.77 -16.96 -16.83
CA SER A 102 -8.31 -15.61 -17.08
C SER A 102 -8.96 -14.63 -16.09
N VAL A 103 -8.43 -13.42 -16.02
CA VAL A 103 -9.00 -12.33 -15.23
C VAL A 103 -8.89 -11.03 -16.02
N MET A 104 -9.98 -10.27 -16.05
CA MET A 104 -9.98 -8.87 -16.46
C MET A 104 -10.05 -8.01 -15.21
N SER A 105 -9.42 -6.84 -15.21
CA SER A 105 -9.52 -5.93 -14.07
C SER A 105 -9.65 -4.48 -14.48
N TYR A 106 -10.41 -3.73 -13.70
CA TYR A 106 -10.38 -2.28 -13.71
C TYR A 106 -9.53 -1.79 -12.54
N VAL A 107 -8.59 -0.90 -12.83
CA VAL A 107 -7.72 -0.28 -11.84
C VAL A 107 -7.79 1.22 -12.02
N LYS A 108 -8.18 1.94 -10.97
CA LYS A 108 -8.18 3.41 -10.94
C LYS A 108 -7.09 3.85 -9.97
N ILE A 109 -6.20 4.71 -10.42
CA ILE A 109 -5.03 5.14 -9.66
C ILE A 109 -5.10 6.66 -9.49
N SER A 110 -5.07 7.12 -8.24
CA SER A 110 -4.70 8.48 -7.89
C SER A 110 -3.30 8.44 -7.32
N TYR A 111 -2.34 9.13 -7.95
CA TYR A 111 -0.96 9.16 -7.51
C TYR A 111 -0.44 10.60 -7.51
N LYS A 112 0.21 10.98 -6.42
CA LYS A 112 0.87 12.27 -6.24
C LYS A 112 2.17 12.05 -5.46
N PRO A 113 3.35 12.08 -6.13
CA PRO A 113 4.64 11.72 -5.51
C PRO A 113 4.95 12.48 -4.22
N GLY A 114 4.56 13.77 -4.15
CA GLY A 114 4.73 14.61 -2.96
C GLY A 114 3.69 14.38 -1.85
N GLY A 115 2.86 13.33 -1.96
CA GLY A 115 1.79 13.04 -1.02
C GLY A 115 0.62 14.03 -1.08
N GLY A 116 -0.20 14.02 -0.03
CA GLY A 116 -1.38 14.90 0.08
C GLY A 116 -2.42 14.60 -0.99
N ILE A 117 -2.68 13.30 -1.20
CA ILE A 117 -3.91 12.83 -1.84
C ILE A 117 -5.05 12.86 -0.82
N TRP A 118 -6.29 12.86 -1.29
CA TRP A 118 -7.45 12.62 -0.42
C TRP A 118 -7.46 11.17 0.03
N THR A 119 -7.66 10.96 1.34
CA THR A 119 -7.83 9.64 1.96
C THR A 119 -9.23 9.08 1.71
N ILE A 120 -9.43 7.79 1.97
CA ILE A 120 -10.74 7.12 1.90
C ILE A 120 -11.73 7.84 2.82
N ASP A 121 -11.35 8.10 4.07
CA ASP A 121 -12.22 8.70 5.08
C ASP A 121 -12.69 10.10 4.66
N GLU A 122 -11.78 10.93 4.15
CA GLU A 122 -12.13 12.27 3.63
C GLU A 122 -13.14 12.21 2.46
N LYS A 123 -13.08 11.15 1.64
CA LYS A 123 -13.98 10.95 0.50
C LYS A 123 -15.37 10.48 0.96
N VAL A 124 -15.45 9.54 1.91
CA VAL A 124 -16.68 8.75 2.11
C VAL A 124 -17.32 8.87 3.49
N THR A 125 -16.61 9.22 4.57
CA THR A 125 -17.15 9.13 5.95
C THR A 125 -18.46 9.91 6.12
N LYS A 126 -18.59 11.08 5.50
CA LYS A 126 -19.80 11.92 5.55
C LYS A 126 -21.03 11.34 4.81
N HIS A 127 -20.86 10.25 4.07
CA HIS A 127 -21.88 9.60 3.26
C HIS A 127 -22.29 8.22 3.78
N HIS A 128 -21.69 7.72 4.87
CA HIS A 128 -21.94 6.40 5.46
C HIS A 128 -22.38 6.48 6.94
N GLN A 129 -23.12 7.53 7.31
CA GLN A 129 -23.74 7.70 8.63
C GLN A 129 -25.14 7.08 8.68
#